data_AF-A0A376TDG3-F1
#
_entry.id   AF-A0A376TDG3-F1
#
_cell.length_a   1.000
_cell.length_b   1.000
_cell.length_c   1.000
_cell.angle_alpha   90.00
_cell.angle_beta   90.00
_cell.angle_gamma   90.00
#
_symmetry.space_group_name_H-M   'P 1'
#
loop_
_entity.id
_entity.type
_entity.pdbx_description
1 polymer ?
#
loop_
_entity_poly.entity_id
_entity_poly.type
_entity_poly.pdbx_seq_one_letter_code
_entity_poly.pdbx_strand_id
1 'polypeptide(L)'
;MVDLAGDISPLLELDSDTLRERLYTAKTDLGDNAAVPVKLVHINKCPVLAQANTLRPEDADRLGINRQHCLDNLKILRENPQVREKVVAIFAEAEPFTPSDNVDAQLYNGFFSDADRAAMKIVLETEPRNLPALDITFVDKRIEKLLFNYRARNFPGTLDYAEQQRWLEHRRQVFTPEFLQGYADELQMLAQQYADNKEKVALLKALWQYAEEIV
;
A
#
# COMPACT_ATOMS: atom_id res chain seq x y z
N MET A 1 15.58 -3.65 -11.13
CA MET A 1 16.31 -2.70 -12.01
C MET A 1 17.41 -2.04 -11.20
N VAL A 2 18.59 -1.84 -11.78
CA VAL A 2 19.70 -1.11 -11.14
C VAL A 2 19.74 0.30 -11.72
N ASP A 3 19.88 1.30 -10.87
CA ASP A 3 20.11 2.68 -11.28
C ASP A 3 21.59 2.88 -11.64
N LEU A 4 21.87 3.08 -12.92
CA LEU A 4 23.24 3.25 -13.43
C LEU A 4 23.86 4.59 -13.04
N ALA A 5 23.06 5.58 -12.63
CA ALA A 5 23.56 6.86 -12.15
C ALA A 5 24.05 6.81 -10.70
N GLY A 6 23.63 5.78 -9.94
CA GLY A 6 24.01 5.61 -8.54
C GLY A 6 25.43 5.08 -8.34
N ASP A 7 25.81 4.96 -7.07
CA ASP A 7 27.02 4.24 -6.67
C ASP A 7 26.71 2.75 -6.53
N ILE A 8 27.34 1.92 -7.37
CA ILE A 8 27.14 0.46 -7.41
C ILE A 8 28.08 -0.29 -6.45
N SER A 9 29.00 0.40 -5.77
CA SER A 9 29.96 -0.22 -4.82
C SER A 9 29.26 -1.11 -3.77
N PRO A 10 28.12 -0.71 -3.17
CA PRO A 10 27.40 -1.57 -2.22
C PRO A 10 27.02 -2.93 -2.81
N LEU A 11 26.63 -2.98 -4.09
CA LEU A 11 26.23 -4.23 -4.76
C LEU A 11 27.40 -5.19 -4.96
N LEU A 12 28.61 -4.64 -5.11
CA LEU A 12 29.83 -5.41 -5.31
C LEU A 12 30.36 -5.94 -3.96
N GLU A 13 30.37 -5.09 -2.95
CA GLU A 13 31.05 -5.32 -1.67
C GLU A 13 30.21 -6.10 -0.66
N LEU A 14 28.92 -5.79 -0.54
CA LEU A 14 28.06 -6.29 0.53
C LEU A 14 27.35 -7.60 0.15
N ASP A 15 26.91 -8.36 1.16
CA ASP A 15 26.05 -9.51 1.02
C ASP A 15 24.55 -9.12 0.90
N SER A 16 23.69 -10.07 0.59
CA SER A 16 22.25 -9.84 0.36
C SER A 16 21.49 -9.36 1.59
N ASP A 17 21.84 -9.81 2.79
CA ASP A 17 21.13 -9.46 4.02
C ASP A 17 21.44 -8.02 4.41
N THR A 18 22.73 -7.65 4.40
CA THR A 18 23.18 -6.27 4.63
C THR A 18 22.62 -5.31 3.57
N LEU A 19 22.55 -5.74 2.30
CA LEU A 19 21.93 -4.94 1.24
C LEU A 19 20.44 -4.74 1.45
N ARG A 20 19.73 -5.76 1.96
CA ARG A 20 18.30 -5.68 2.26
C ARG A 20 18.02 -4.67 3.37
N GLU A 21 18.76 -4.74 4.47
CA GLU A 21 18.65 -3.76 5.56
C GLU A 21 18.87 -2.35 5.03
N ARG A 22 19.96 -2.11 4.30
CA ARG A 22 20.26 -0.79 3.72
C ARG A 22 19.22 -0.31 2.71
N LEU A 23 18.56 -1.21 1.98
CA LEU A 23 17.52 -0.86 1.02
C LEU A 23 16.26 -0.32 1.72
N TYR A 24 15.96 -0.80 2.93
CA TYR A 24 14.78 -0.40 3.70
C TYR A 24 15.07 0.65 4.78
N THR A 25 16.32 1.07 4.95
CA THR A 25 16.70 2.22 5.80
C THR A 25 16.44 3.55 5.10
N ALA A 26 15.83 4.51 5.82
CA ALA A 26 15.61 5.85 5.29
C ALA A 26 16.93 6.57 5.01
N LYS A 27 16.97 7.40 3.96
CA LYS A 27 18.19 8.13 3.57
C LYS A 27 18.75 9.02 4.68
N THR A 28 17.89 9.58 5.54
CA THR A 28 18.29 10.39 6.70
C THR A 28 19.10 9.59 7.73
N ASP A 29 18.89 8.28 7.77
CA ASP A 29 19.41 7.39 8.81
C ASP A 29 20.62 6.57 8.29
N LEU A 30 20.91 6.64 6.98
CA LEU A 30 22.04 5.98 6.34
C LEU A 30 23.41 6.63 6.66
N GLY A 31 23.42 7.86 7.17
CA GLY A 31 24.63 8.63 7.42
C GLY A 31 25.45 8.88 6.15
N ASP A 32 26.73 8.55 6.18
CA ASP A 32 27.66 8.71 5.04
C ASP A 32 27.62 7.54 4.04
N ASN A 33 26.81 6.50 4.29
CA ASN A 33 26.74 5.34 3.41
C ASN A 33 25.94 5.62 2.14
N ALA A 34 26.44 5.15 1.00
CA ALA A 34 25.67 5.16 -0.24
C ALA A 34 24.44 4.24 -0.15
N ALA A 35 23.30 4.75 -0.61
CA ALA A 35 22.08 3.97 -0.74
C ALA A 35 22.21 2.90 -1.83
N VAL A 36 21.52 1.77 -1.65
CA VAL A 36 21.53 0.68 -2.63
C VAL A 36 20.81 1.15 -3.92
N PRO A 37 21.46 1.18 -5.09
CA PRO A 37 20.89 1.74 -6.32
C PRO A 37 19.97 0.72 -7.03
N VAL A 38 19.01 0.13 -6.31
CA VAL A 38 18.11 -0.89 -6.84
C VAL A 38 16.67 -0.46 -6.63
N LYS A 39 15.84 -0.66 -7.67
CA LYS A 39 14.40 -0.44 -7.61
C LYS A 39 13.62 -1.47 -8.39
N LEU A 40 12.38 -1.70 -7.97
CA LEU A 40 11.40 -2.48 -8.73
C LEU A 40 10.75 -1.60 -9.80
N VAL A 41 10.50 -2.19 -10.98
CA VAL A 41 9.68 -1.59 -12.03
C VAL A 41 8.49 -2.52 -12.26
N HIS A 42 7.31 -2.05 -11.89
CA HIS A 42 6.08 -2.83 -11.99
C HIS A 42 5.49 -2.66 -13.39
N ILE A 43 5.64 -3.67 -14.24
CA ILE A 43 5.20 -3.62 -15.65
C ILE A 43 3.69 -3.39 -15.82
N ASN A 44 2.89 -3.79 -14.84
CA ASN A 44 1.43 -3.59 -14.81
C ASN A 44 1.02 -2.23 -14.22
N LYS A 45 1.95 -1.36 -13.82
CA LYS A 45 1.69 -0.01 -13.30
C LYS A 45 2.17 1.08 -14.26
N CYS A 46 2.00 0.85 -15.57
CA CYS A 46 2.31 1.78 -16.66
C CYS A 46 3.68 2.50 -16.52
N PRO A 47 4.80 1.77 -16.37
CA PRO A 47 6.10 2.42 -16.22
C PRO A 47 6.55 3.04 -17.54
N VAL A 48 7.11 4.25 -17.48
CA VAL A 48 7.74 4.89 -18.64
C VAL A 48 9.10 4.24 -18.88
N LEU A 49 9.21 3.51 -19.99
CA LEU A 49 10.44 2.85 -20.41
C LEU A 49 10.69 3.14 -21.89
N ALA A 50 11.93 3.46 -22.22
CA ALA A 50 12.38 3.65 -23.59
C ALA A 50 13.80 3.09 -23.73
N GLN A 51 14.20 2.83 -24.97
CA GLN A 51 15.58 2.44 -25.27
C GLN A 51 16.54 3.60 -24.99
N ALA A 52 17.80 3.28 -24.65
CA ALA A 52 18.78 4.25 -24.17
C ALA A 52 19.01 5.45 -25.11
N ASN A 53 18.91 5.26 -26.43
CA ASN A 53 19.10 6.34 -27.42
C ASN A 53 17.94 7.36 -27.44
N THR A 54 16.83 7.11 -26.74
CA THR A 54 15.75 8.07 -26.57
C THR A 54 16.19 9.23 -25.68
N LEU A 55 17.12 8.97 -24.75
CA LEU A 55 17.83 10.02 -24.01
C LEU A 55 19.07 10.44 -24.81
N ARG A 56 18.96 11.58 -25.49
CA ARG A 56 20.04 12.13 -26.31
C ARG A 56 21.11 12.80 -25.42
N PRO A 57 22.36 12.96 -25.89
CA PRO A 57 23.41 13.61 -25.12
C PRO A 57 23.01 15.01 -24.61
N GLU A 58 22.38 15.83 -25.45
CA GLU A 58 21.91 17.16 -25.09
C GLU A 58 20.83 17.15 -23.99
N ASP A 59 19.99 16.10 -23.95
CA ASP A 59 18.99 15.92 -22.91
C ASP A 59 19.62 15.41 -21.60
N ALA A 60 20.66 14.56 -21.69
CA ALA A 60 21.42 14.11 -20.53
C ALA A 60 22.13 15.29 -19.85
N ASP A 61 22.80 16.15 -20.63
CA ASP A 61 23.46 17.36 -20.11
C ASP A 61 22.44 18.31 -19.47
N ARG A 62 21.29 18.52 -20.13
CA ARG A 62 20.19 19.34 -19.59
C ARG A 62 19.63 18.80 -18.28
N LEU A 63 19.59 17.49 -18.11
CA LEU A 63 19.07 16.82 -16.90
C LEU A 63 20.15 16.56 -15.84
N GLY A 64 21.42 16.89 -16.11
CA GLY A 64 22.55 16.63 -15.21
C GLY A 64 22.89 15.15 -15.06
N ILE A 65 22.58 14.32 -16.06
CA ILE A 65 22.85 12.88 -16.05
C ILE A 65 24.22 12.60 -16.66
N ASN A 66 25.17 12.11 -15.85
CA ASN A 66 26.48 11.71 -16.36
C ASN A 66 26.40 10.39 -17.13
N ARG A 67 26.38 10.48 -18.47
CA ARG A 67 26.28 9.33 -19.37
C ARG A 67 27.51 8.41 -19.29
N GLN A 68 28.70 8.96 -19.10
CA GLN A 68 29.93 8.15 -19.02
C GLN A 68 29.93 7.28 -17.77
N HIS A 69 29.57 7.86 -16.61
CA HIS A 69 29.40 7.12 -15.35
C HIS A 69 28.40 5.95 -15.50
N CYS A 70 27.28 6.19 -16.17
CA CYS A 70 26.29 5.13 -16.43
C CYS A 70 26.85 3.98 -17.30
N LEU A 71 27.67 4.31 -18.31
CA LEU A 71 28.31 3.31 -19.18
C LEU A 71 29.38 2.51 -18.44
N ASP A 72 30.16 3.16 -17.59
CA ASP A 72 31.19 2.54 -16.77
C ASP A 72 30.55 1.55 -15.78
N ASN A 73 29.52 1.99 -15.05
CA ASN A 73 28.74 1.13 -14.16
C ASN A 73 28.09 -0.05 -14.91
N LEU A 74 27.55 0.18 -16.11
CA LEU A 74 26.98 -0.89 -16.93
C LEU A 74 28.02 -1.93 -17.31
N LYS A 75 29.24 -1.51 -17.63
CA LYS A 75 30.35 -2.43 -17.94
C LYS A 75 30.71 -3.27 -16.72
N ILE A 76 30.88 -2.64 -15.56
CA ILE A 76 31.19 -3.32 -14.30
C ILE A 76 30.09 -4.35 -13.95
N LEU A 77 28.82 -3.99 -14.07
CA LEU A 77 27.70 -4.90 -13.78
C LEU A 77 27.64 -6.10 -14.76
N ARG A 78 28.07 -5.91 -16.02
CA ARG A 78 28.18 -7.01 -17.00
C ARG A 78 29.33 -7.95 -16.69
N GLU A 79 30.44 -7.43 -16.16
CA GLU A 79 31.61 -8.21 -15.76
C GLU A 79 31.42 -8.94 -14.43
N ASN A 80 30.44 -8.53 -13.61
CA ASN A 80 30.17 -9.07 -12.27
C ASN A 80 28.78 -9.73 -12.17
N PRO A 81 28.57 -10.91 -12.78
CA PRO A 81 27.26 -11.58 -12.79
C PRO A 81 26.76 -11.96 -11.40
N GLN A 82 27.65 -12.15 -10.42
CA GLN A 82 27.31 -12.45 -9.02
C GLN A 82 26.42 -11.39 -8.37
N VAL A 83 26.44 -10.14 -8.85
CA VAL A 83 25.54 -9.07 -8.37
C VAL A 83 24.08 -9.45 -8.59
N ARG A 84 23.76 -10.15 -9.68
CA ARG A 84 22.39 -10.58 -9.98
C ARG A 84 21.85 -11.51 -8.90
N GLU A 85 22.64 -12.49 -8.48
CA GLU A 85 22.23 -13.48 -7.49
C GLU A 85 21.92 -12.82 -6.15
N LYS A 86 22.79 -11.90 -5.70
CA LYS A 86 22.56 -11.10 -4.49
C LYS A 86 21.26 -10.30 -4.58
N VAL A 87 21.06 -9.58 -5.68
CA VAL A 87 19.86 -8.73 -5.85
C VAL A 87 18.58 -9.55 -5.91
N VAL A 88 18.59 -10.74 -6.52
CA VAL A 88 17.43 -11.64 -6.52
C VAL A 88 17.14 -12.14 -5.09
N ALA A 89 18.16 -12.50 -4.31
CA ALA A 89 18.00 -12.95 -2.94
C ALA A 89 17.38 -11.87 -2.03
N ILE A 90 17.71 -10.59 -2.22
CA ILE A 90 17.10 -9.47 -1.47
C ILE A 90 15.57 -9.52 -1.53
N PHE A 91 14.99 -9.79 -2.70
CA PHE A 91 13.54 -9.78 -2.91
C PHE A 91 12.86 -11.13 -2.69
N ALA A 92 13.62 -12.24 -2.65
CA ALA A 92 13.07 -13.58 -2.42
C ALA A 92 12.67 -13.81 -0.96
N GLU A 93 13.41 -13.23 -0.02
CA GLU A 93 13.27 -13.48 1.42
C GLU A 93 12.72 -12.25 2.16
N ALA A 94 11.89 -11.44 1.51
CA ALA A 94 11.26 -10.32 2.19
C ALA A 94 10.50 -10.84 3.41
N GLU A 95 10.90 -10.40 4.61
CA GLU A 95 10.19 -10.75 5.84
C GLU A 95 8.71 -10.38 5.66
N PRO A 96 7.79 -11.34 5.85
CA PRO A 96 6.38 -11.05 5.70
C PRO A 96 5.99 -10.08 6.81
N PHE A 97 5.64 -8.84 6.42
CA PHE A 97 4.87 -7.96 7.28
C PHE A 97 3.73 -8.77 7.91
N THR A 98 3.52 -8.63 9.22
CA THR A 98 2.41 -9.30 9.88
C THR A 98 1.11 -8.85 9.19
N PRO A 99 0.37 -9.77 8.53
CA PRO A 99 -0.83 -9.38 7.81
C PRO A 99 -1.84 -8.75 8.77
N SER A 100 -2.48 -7.66 8.35
CA SER A 100 -3.55 -7.06 9.15
C SER A 100 -4.74 -8.03 9.24
N ASP A 101 -5.35 -8.14 10.41
CA ASP A 101 -6.61 -8.87 10.61
C ASP A 101 -7.83 -8.15 10.02
N ASN A 102 -7.70 -6.86 9.69
CA ASN A 102 -8.75 -6.10 9.04
C ASN A 102 -8.93 -6.57 7.59
N VAL A 103 -10.09 -7.15 7.29
CA VAL A 103 -10.42 -7.68 5.96
C VAL A 103 -10.31 -6.63 4.85
N ASP A 104 -10.55 -5.35 5.15
CA ASP A 104 -10.44 -4.27 4.16
C ASP A 104 -8.99 -4.08 3.67
N ALA A 105 -7.98 -4.48 4.47
CA ALA A 105 -6.57 -4.39 4.12
C ALA A 105 -6.02 -5.67 3.44
N GLN A 106 -6.84 -6.70 3.25
CA GLN A 106 -6.41 -8.03 2.78
C GLN A 106 -6.54 -8.24 1.26
N LEU A 107 -6.68 -7.17 0.47
CA LEU A 107 -6.81 -7.26 -0.99
C LEU A 107 -5.63 -8.03 -1.63
N TYR A 108 -4.41 -7.80 -1.14
CA TYR A 108 -3.19 -8.39 -1.67
C TYR A 108 -2.81 -9.75 -1.05
N ASN A 109 -3.68 -10.35 -0.21
CA ASN A 109 -3.44 -11.66 0.41
C ASN A 109 -3.66 -12.84 -0.56
N GLY A 110 -3.64 -12.59 -1.87
CA GLY A 110 -3.84 -13.60 -2.91
C GLY A 110 -5.08 -13.36 -3.76
N PHE A 111 -5.08 -13.97 -4.94
CA PHE A 111 -6.20 -13.95 -5.87
C PHE A 111 -7.29 -14.93 -5.44
N PHE A 112 -8.54 -14.59 -5.71
CA PHE A 112 -9.67 -15.50 -5.52
C PHE A 112 -9.71 -16.60 -6.58
N SER A 113 -10.21 -17.77 -6.19
CA SER A 113 -10.42 -18.90 -7.11
C SER A 113 -11.52 -18.60 -8.14
N ASP A 114 -11.56 -19.35 -9.26
CA ASP A 114 -12.66 -19.26 -10.23
C ASP A 114 -14.02 -19.57 -9.59
N ALA A 115 -14.06 -20.54 -8.67
CA ALA A 115 -15.26 -20.91 -7.93
C ALA A 115 -15.75 -19.75 -7.04
N ASP A 116 -14.86 -19.13 -6.27
CA ASP A 116 -15.19 -17.97 -5.43
C ASP A 116 -15.63 -16.76 -6.26
N ARG A 117 -15.01 -16.54 -7.43
CA ARG A 117 -15.42 -15.49 -8.36
C ARG A 117 -16.83 -15.70 -8.90
N ALA A 118 -17.18 -16.93 -9.27
CA ALA A 118 -18.53 -17.27 -9.70
C ALA A 118 -19.53 -17.10 -8.55
N ALA A 119 -19.18 -17.54 -7.35
CA ALA A 119 -19.97 -17.37 -6.14
C ALA A 119 -20.21 -15.88 -5.80
N MET A 120 -19.19 -15.03 -5.84
CA MET A 120 -19.32 -13.58 -5.65
C MET A 120 -20.18 -12.92 -6.73
N LYS A 121 -20.19 -13.45 -7.96
CA LYS A 121 -21.10 -12.97 -9.00
C LYS A 121 -22.56 -13.27 -8.68
N ILE A 122 -22.86 -14.47 -8.16
CA ILE A 122 -24.21 -14.83 -7.69
C ILE A 122 -24.64 -13.88 -6.56
N VAL A 123 -23.76 -13.58 -5.62
CA VAL A 123 -24.00 -12.59 -4.55
C VAL A 123 -24.35 -11.22 -5.13
N LEU A 124 -23.61 -10.75 -6.15
CA LEU A 124 -23.85 -9.45 -6.78
C LEU A 124 -25.20 -9.38 -7.51
N GLU A 125 -25.63 -10.48 -8.14
CA GLU A 125 -26.90 -10.58 -8.86
C GLU A 125 -28.11 -10.86 -7.93
N THR A 126 -27.86 -11.26 -6.69
CA THR A 126 -28.90 -11.56 -5.70
C THR A 126 -29.34 -10.28 -4.99
N GLU A 127 -30.67 -10.08 -4.90
CA GLU A 127 -31.22 -8.94 -4.16
C GLU A 127 -30.78 -8.95 -2.68
N PRO A 128 -30.47 -7.78 -2.06
CA PRO A 128 -29.94 -7.71 -0.70
C PRO A 128 -30.78 -8.45 0.36
N ARG A 129 -32.11 -8.45 0.22
CA ARG A 129 -33.04 -9.15 1.12
C ARG A 129 -32.93 -10.68 1.07
N ASN A 130 -32.42 -11.23 -0.03
CA ASN A 130 -32.28 -12.67 -0.24
C ASN A 130 -30.87 -13.16 0.09
N LEU A 131 -29.89 -12.26 0.27
CA LEU A 131 -28.51 -12.61 0.62
C LEU A 131 -28.38 -13.47 1.89
N PRO A 132 -29.14 -13.24 2.98
CA PRO A 132 -29.04 -14.08 4.18
C PRO A 132 -29.53 -15.52 3.96
N ALA A 133 -30.44 -15.72 2.99
CA ALA A 133 -31.01 -17.03 2.68
C ALA A 133 -30.18 -17.80 1.64
N LEU A 134 -29.13 -17.20 1.11
CA LEU A 134 -28.31 -17.76 0.05
C LEU A 134 -27.24 -18.70 0.65
N ASP A 135 -27.44 -20.00 0.50
CA ASP A 135 -26.49 -21.01 0.98
C ASP A 135 -25.37 -21.22 -0.05
N ILE A 136 -24.31 -20.42 0.09
CA ILE A 136 -23.11 -20.50 -0.75
C ILE A 136 -21.91 -20.81 0.14
N THR A 137 -21.14 -21.82 -0.26
CA THR A 137 -19.87 -22.14 0.36
C THR A 137 -18.74 -21.37 -0.33
N PHE A 138 -17.96 -20.62 0.44
CA PHE A 138 -16.75 -19.94 -0.04
C PHE A 138 -15.50 -20.72 0.38
N VAL A 139 -14.50 -20.75 -0.49
CA VAL A 139 -13.19 -21.34 -0.16
C VAL A 139 -12.32 -20.31 0.56
N ASP A 140 -12.37 -19.06 0.10
CA ASP A 140 -11.60 -17.98 0.70
C ASP A 140 -12.29 -17.38 1.94
N LYS A 141 -11.61 -17.48 3.08
CA LYS A 141 -12.08 -17.01 4.40
C LYS A 141 -12.37 -15.50 4.45
N ARG A 142 -11.83 -14.71 3.52
CA ARG A 142 -12.08 -13.26 3.43
C ARG A 142 -13.53 -12.98 3.03
N ILE A 143 -14.14 -13.85 2.22
CA ILE A 143 -15.42 -13.54 1.56
C ILE A 143 -16.56 -13.43 2.56
N GLU A 144 -16.61 -14.28 3.59
CA GLU A 144 -17.64 -14.18 4.64
C GLU A 144 -17.57 -12.83 5.38
N LYS A 145 -16.35 -12.40 5.74
CA LYS A 145 -16.11 -11.10 6.39
C LYS A 145 -16.47 -9.94 5.45
N LEU A 146 -16.07 -10.03 4.18
CA LEU A 146 -16.41 -9.04 3.14
C LEU A 146 -17.92 -8.93 2.94
N LEU A 147 -18.64 -10.05 2.89
CA LEU A 147 -20.09 -10.09 2.69
C LEU A 147 -20.84 -9.48 3.87
N PHE A 148 -20.44 -9.78 5.10
CA PHE A 148 -21.02 -9.17 6.29
C PHE A 148 -20.82 -7.64 6.27
N ASN A 149 -19.59 -7.17 6.04
CA ASN A 149 -19.30 -5.73 5.97
C ASN A 149 -20.04 -5.05 4.81
N TYR A 150 -20.14 -5.71 3.65
CA TYR A 150 -20.89 -5.22 2.50
C TYR A 150 -22.37 -5.01 2.83
N ARG A 151 -23.02 -6.02 3.43
CA ARG A 151 -24.43 -5.91 3.86
C ARG A 151 -24.61 -4.84 4.94
N ALA A 152 -23.75 -4.83 5.96
CA ALA A 152 -23.90 -3.90 7.08
C ALA A 152 -23.68 -2.43 6.70
N ARG A 153 -22.74 -2.15 5.78
CA ARG A 153 -22.47 -0.80 5.29
C ARG A 153 -23.52 -0.30 4.29
N ASN A 154 -23.95 -1.14 3.36
CA ASN A 154 -24.80 -0.70 2.23
C ASN A 154 -26.30 -0.95 2.45
N PHE A 155 -26.65 -2.00 3.20
CA PHE A 155 -28.03 -2.45 3.40
C PHE A 155 -28.31 -2.79 4.87
N PRO A 156 -28.10 -1.84 5.82
CA PRO A 156 -28.24 -2.12 7.26
C PRO A 156 -29.62 -2.64 7.66
N GLY A 157 -30.68 -2.27 6.92
CA GLY A 157 -32.04 -2.78 7.13
C GLY A 157 -32.24 -4.27 6.79
N THR A 158 -31.25 -4.94 6.20
CA THR A 158 -31.26 -6.38 5.92
C THR A 158 -30.57 -7.22 7.00
N LEU A 159 -30.03 -6.57 8.03
CA LEU A 159 -29.37 -7.25 9.14
C LEU A 159 -30.41 -7.72 10.17
N ASP A 160 -30.27 -8.96 10.64
CA ASP A 160 -31.03 -9.42 11.80
C ASP A 160 -30.51 -8.78 13.11
N TYR A 161 -31.18 -9.05 14.23
CA TYR A 161 -30.79 -8.48 15.52
C TYR A 161 -29.37 -8.85 15.96
N ALA A 162 -28.96 -10.12 15.76
CA ALA A 162 -27.62 -10.57 16.15
C ALA A 162 -26.54 -9.91 15.28
N GLU A 163 -26.80 -9.77 13.99
CA GLU A 163 -25.94 -9.08 13.04
C GLU A 163 -25.83 -7.58 13.35
N GLN A 164 -26.93 -6.93 13.74
CA GLN A 164 -26.91 -5.54 14.19
C GLN A 164 -26.06 -5.35 15.46
N GLN A 165 -26.19 -6.24 16.45
CA GLN A 165 -25.34 -6.19 17.65
C GLN A 165 -23.87 -6.41 17.32
N ARG A 166 -23.56 -7.37 16.43
CA ARG A 166 -22.21 -7.60 15.93
C ARG A 166 -21.65 -6.37 15.23
N TRP A 167 -22.45 -5.69 14.42
CA TRP A 167 -22.04 -4.47 13.73
C TRP A 167 -21.84 -3.29 14.68
N LEU A 168 -22.69 -3.16 15.71
CA LEU A 168 -22.52 -2.16 16.76
C LEU A 168 -21.22 -2.38 17.54
N GLU A 169 -20.90 -3.62 17.88
CA GLU A 169 -19.63 -3.97 18.52
C GLU A 169 -18.43 -3.66 17.61
N HIS A 170 -18.52 -3.96 16.32
CA HIS A 170 -17.50 -3.56 15.35
C HIS A 170 -17.30 -2.03 15.33
N ARG A 171 -18.38 -1.25 15.32
CA ARG A 171 -18.30 0.23 15.38
C ARG A 171 -17.65 0.71 16.68
N ARG A 172 -17.95 0.10 17.83
CA ARG A 172 -17.31 0.44 19.11
C ARG A 172 -15.80 0.16 19.13
N GLN A 173 -15.37 -0.90 18.46
CA GLN A 173 -13.95 -1.21 18.31
C GLN A 173 -13.21 -0.23 17.38
N VAL A 174 -13.93 0.44 16.47
CA VAL A 174 -13.39 1.51 15.63
C VAL A 174 -13.37 2.84 16.39
N PHE A 175 -14.50 3.23 16.99
CA PHE A 175 -14.66 4.48 17.71
C PHE A 175 -14.33 4.33 19.21
N THR A 176 -13.11 3.88 19.50
CA THR A 176 -12.63 3.84 20.89
C THR A 176 -12.43 5.26 21.44
N PRO A 177 -12.48 5.45 22.77
CA PRO A 177 -12.22 6.76 23.37
C PRO A 177 -10.88 7.37 22.94
N GLU A 178 -9.85 6.55 22.79
CA GLU A 178 -8.51 6.98 22.38
C GLU A 178 -8.51 7.46 20.92
N PHE A 179 -9.21 6.76 20.02
CA PHE A 179 -9.35 7.18 18.63
C PHE A 179 -10.12 8.49 18.52
N LEU A 180 -11.25 8.62 19.22
CA LEU A 180 -12.08 9.82 19.21
C LEU A 180 -11.33 11.02 19.81
N GLN A 181 -10.56 10.81 20.88
CA GLN A 181 -9.72 11.87 21.45
C GLN A 181 -8.64 12.32 20.46
N GLY A 182 -7.94 11.39 19.82
CA GLY A 182 -6.93 11.72 18.80
C GLY A 182 -7.53 12.49 17.62
N TYR A 183 -8.73 12.09 17.17
CA TYR A 183 -9.47 12.80 16.12
C TYR A 183 -9.86 14.23 16.56
N ALA A 184 -10.32 14.39 17.80
CA ALA A 184 -10.65 15.70 18.37
C ALA A 184 -9.41 16.62 18.44
N ASP A 185 -8.30 16.09 18.94
CA ASP A 185 -7.03 16.80 19.07
C ASP A 185 -6.50 17.23 17.69
N GLU A 186 -6.61 16.36 16.67
CA GLU A 186 -6.24 16.67 15.29
C GLU A 186 -7.10 17.80 14.71
N LEU A 187 -8.42 17.75 14.87
CA LEU A 187 -9.32 18.81 14.42
C LEU A 187 -9.03 20.13 15.12
N GLN A 188 -8.75 20.11 16.43
CA GLN A 188 -8.41 21.31 17.20
C GLN A 188 -7.07 21.91 16.73
N MET A 189 -6.05 21.08 16.54
CA MET A 189 -4.75 21.49 16.01
C MET A 189 -4.92 22.15 14.63
N LEU A 190 -5.65 21.52 13.71
CA LEU A 190 -5.90 22.05 12.37
C LEU A 190 -6.72 23.34 12.39
N ALA A 191 -7.68 23.47 13.31
CA ALA A 191 -8.48 24.69 13.46
C ALA A 191 -7.62 25.87 13.91
N GLN A 192 -6.64 25.65 14.78
CA GLN A 192 -5.67 26.68 15.17
C GLN A 192 -4.73 27.03 14.01
N GLN A 193 -4.20 26.03 13.31
CA GLN A 193 -3.30 26.22 12.18
C GLN A 193 -3.96 27.01 11.03
N TYR A 194 -5.24 26.78 10.78
CA TYR A 194 -5.99 27.39 9.68
C TYR A 194 -7.00 28.45 10.15
N ALA A 195 -6.81 29.05 11.32
CA ALA A 195 -7.76 29.99 11.93
C ALA A 195 -8.15 31.16 11.00
N ASP A 196 -7.22 31.64 10.17
CA ASP A 196 -7.47 32.74 9.23
C ASP A 196 -8.22 32.29 7.96
N ASN A 197 -8.30 30.98 7.69
CA ASN A 197 -9.00 30.43 6.55
C ASN A 197 -10.42 29.98 6.93
N LYS A 198 -11.39 30.86 6.71
CA LYS A 198 -12.80 30.63 7.06
C LYS A 198 -13.41 29.38 6.41
N GLU A 199 -13.03 29.05 5.18
CA GLU A 199 -13.54 27.86 4.48
C GLU A 199 -13.03 26.57 5.14
N LYS A 200 -11.73 26.51 5.46
CA LYS A 200 -11.15 25.36 6.17
C LYS A 200 -11.74 25.20 7.56
N VAL A 201 -11.94 26.29 8.29
CA VAL A 201 -12.58 26.26 9.61
C VAL A 201 -14.03 25.77 9.51
N ALA A 202 -14.78 26.15 8.47
CA ALA A 202 -16.13 25.65 8.25
C ALA A 202 -16.15 24.14 7.99
N LEU A 203 -15.20 23.62 7.20
CA LEU A 203 -15.06 22.19 6.96
C LEU A 203 -14.70 21.42 8.24
N LEU A 204 -13.78 21.94 9.06
CA LEU A 204 -13.41 21.32 10.34
C LEU A 204 -14.59 21.26 11.32
N LYS A 205 -15.42 22.31 11.34
CA LYS A 205 -16.67 22.29 12.12
C LYS A 205 -17.66 21.24 11.60
N ALA A 206 -17.79 21.09 10.29
CA ALA A 206 -18.63 20.07 9.69
C ALA A 206 -18.14 18.64 10.01
N LEU A 207 -16.82 18.43 10.03
CA LEU A 207 -16.22 17.15 10.45
C LEU A 207 -16.53 16.84 11.92
N TRP A 208 -16.44 17.83 12.81
CA TRP A 208 -16.83 17.67 14.21
C TRP A 208 -18.31 17.31 14.36
N GLN A 209 -19.20 18.04 13.66
CA GLN A 209 -20.64 17.77 13.68
C GLN A 209 -20.96 16.35 13.20
N TYR A 210 -20.30 15.89 12.14
CA TYR A 210 -20.47 14.53 11.64
C TYR A 210 -19.95 13.49 12.64
N ALA A 211 -18.85 13.76 13.33
CA ALA A 211 -18.33 12.89 14.38
C ALA A 211 -19.30 12.75 15.57
N GLU A 212 -19.99 13.84 15.96
CA GLU A 212 -21.03 13.79 17.00
C GLU A 212 -22.26 12.97 16.59
N GLU A 213 -22.63 12.99 15.30
CA GLU A 213 -23.78 12.25 14.79
C GLU A 213 -23.49 10.76 14.55
N ILE A 214 -22.28 10.43 14.10
CA ILE A 214 -21.92 9.06 13.68
C ILE A 214 -21.55 8.13 14.82
N VAL A 215 -21.25 8.63 16.03
CA VAL A 215 -20.84 7.80 17.18
C VAL A 215 -22.05 7.20 17.87
#